data_AF-A0AAW0M939-F1
#
_entry.id   AF-A0AAW0M939-F1
#
_cell.length_a   1.000
_cell.length_b   1.000
_cell.length_c   1.000
_cell.angle_alpha   90.00
_cell.angle_beta   90.00
_cell.angle_gamma   90.00
#
_symmetry.space_group_name_H-M   'P 1'
#
loop_
_entity.id
_entity.type
_entity.pdbx_description
1 polymer ?
#
loop_
_entity_poly.entity_id
_entity_poly.type
_entity_poly.pdbx_seq_one_letter_code
_entity_poly.pdbx_strand_id
1 'polypeptide(L)'
;MLKTATTIFLGLATSFTFLLISPPPPKSFYHSLYISSLSDNTSISHHLHTLTRRPHVAGSEANAEAAVYVLSIFTSSNIKSHIASYEVSLTYPSSRSLTLIPPPPETPTTFNLRQEIYDGDPYADVADEVQPTFHAYAKSGTVSGLVVYVNYGRIVDYLTLKKMGVNVSGTIVLATYGEIYRGNIVKNAYEEGAIGALLYTDRKDYGGGGGDTRWFPDEKWMPPSGVQVGTVYNGIGDPTTPGWASTGDCERLSEEEVEEGGDVPLIPSLPISGADGETILRSVGGDVAHEDWQGSIDAPTYRVGPGPGFINLSYTGNQIIETIQNVIGIIEGAEEPDRFVILGNHRDAWTFGAVDPNSGTAALLEVGSTEWVEENREMLASRAVAYLNVDCGVAGPVFHASATPQLDELLKRATQQVQDPENSSQTIYDSWKFSPGYPVYHSMYDDFVWMENFGDPMFHRHVAVGSVWGLVALWLADEEFLPFNYLSYAKELQKSTKDLKDEISETDISLNPLFKSIEELHKAATTMNNQRKEIMEGKGWTSMWNKDHLKVRELNDRLMMAERAFTDQDGLFGRSWYKHLEAQHCNLDNP
;
A
#
# COMPACT_ATOMS: atom_id res chain seq x y z
N MET A 1 9.12 2.56 -71.10
CA MET A 1 8.88 1.62 -69.98
C MET A 1 10.14 1.35 -69.15
N LEU A 2 11.32 1.10 -69.75
CA LEU A 2 12.54 0.79 -68.98
C LEU A 2 13.06 1.93 -68.09
N LYS A 3 12.99 3.19 -68.55
CA LYS A 3 13.42 4.36 -67.75
C LYS A 3 12.55 4.57 -66.51
N THR A 4 11.24 4.41 -66.64
CA THR A 4 10.27 4.59 -65.54
C THR A 4 10.41 3.50 -64.47
N ALA A 5 10.66 2.25 -64.87
CA ALA A 5 10.90 1.14 -63.95
C ALA A 5 12.20 1.32 -63.14
N THR A 6 13.25 1.85 -63.77
CA THR A 6 14.54 2.08 -63.11
C THR A 6 14.45 3.18 -62.06
N THR A 7 13.69 4.26 -62.32
CA THR A 7 13.49 5.35 -61.34
C THR A 7 12.65 4.92 -60.15
N ILE A 8 11.64 4.06 -60.36
CA ILE A 8 10.84 3.48 -59.27
C ILE A 8 11.67 2.51 -58.42
N PHE A 9 12.51 1.68 -59.05
CA PHE A 9 13.39 0.76 -58.33
C PHE A 9 14.47 1.51 -57.53
N LEU A 10 15.04 2.58 -58.09
CA LEU A 10 16.03 3.41 -57.38
C LEU A 10 15.38 4.18 -56.23
N GLY A 11 14.15 4.69 -56.41
CA GLY A 11 13.38 5.37 -55.35
C GLY A 11 12.94 4.43 -54.24
N LEU A 12 12.53 3.20 -54.57
CA LEU A 12 12.22 2.16 -53.57
C LEU A 12 13.49 1.71 -52.85
N ALA A 13 14.60 1.51 -53.57
CA ALA A 13 15.87 1.10 -52.97
C ALA A 13 16.44 2.18 -52.04
N THR A 14 16.39 3.48 -52.42
CA THR A 14 16.84 4.59 -51.56
C THR A 14 15.92 4.80 -50.37
N SER A 15 14.61 4.61 -50.52
CA SER A 15 13.66 4.68 -49.39
C SER A 15 13.82 3.49 -48.43
N PHE A 16 14.11 2.29 -48.94
CA PHE A 16 14.47 1.12 -48.12
C PHE A 16 15.82 1.28 -47.41
N THR A 17 16.83 1.89 -48.07
CA THR A 17 18.12 2.19 -47.40
C THR A 17 17.99 3.31 -46.38
N PHE A 18 17.14 4.32 -46.59
CA PHE A 18 16.87 5.35 -45.57
C PHE A 18 16.15 4.79 -44.33
N LEU A 19 15.27 3.80 -44.50
CA LEU A 19 14.63 3.08 -43.39
C LEU A 19 15.60 2.12 -42.67
N LEU A 20 16.61 1.59 -43.34
CA LEU A 20 17.61 0.69 -42.75
C LEU A 20 18.84 1.41 -42.15
N ILE A 21 19.06 2.69 -42.46
CA ILE A 21 20.26 3.46 -42.08
C ILE A 21 19.93 4.63 -41.14
N SER A 22 18.67 4.98 -40.94
CA SER A 22 18.30 5.95 -39.89
C SER A 22 18.64 5.35 -38.52
N PRO A 23 19.46 6.04 -37.68
CA PRO A 23 19.66 5.61 -36.31
C PRO A 23 18.30 5.55 -35.61
N PRO A 24 18.06 4.56 -34.73
CA PRO A 24 16.83 4.51 -33.97
C PRO A 24 16.64 5.85 -33.23
N PRO A 25 15.38 6.31 -33.06
CA PRO A 25 15.09 7.48 -32.23
C PRO A 25 15.78 7.35 -30.86
N PRO A 26 16.28 8.46 -30.28
CA PRO A 26 16.88 8.40 -28.96
C PRO A 26 15.87 7.90 -27.93
N LYS A 27 16.32 7.24 -26.85
CA LYS A 27 15.45 6.72 -25.76
C LYS A 27 14.46 7.79 -25.24
N SER A 28 14.91 9.05 -25.16
CA SER A 28 14.07 10.20 -24.79
C SER A 28 12.85 10.41 -25.69
N PHE A 29 12.91 10.04 -26.98
CA PHE A 29 11.75 10.08 -27.88
C PHE A 29 10.67 9.11 -27.42
N TYR A 30 11.03 7.88 -27.04
CA TYR A 30 10.08 6.88 -26.56
C TYR A 30 9.51 7.25 -25.19
N HIS A 31 10.29 7.87 -24.30
CA HIS A 31 9.77 8.40 -23.03
C HIS A 31 8.70 9.51 -23.27
N SER A 32 8.96 10.44 -24.19
CA SER A 32 7.97 11.45 -24.57
C SER A 32 6.76 10.86 -25.29
N LEU A 33 6.97 9.83 -26.11
CA LEU A 33 5.90 9.10 -26.77
C LEU A 33 4.99 8.42 -25.73
N TYR A 34 5.57 7.74 -24.73
CA TYR A 34 4.83 7.12 -23.63
C TYR A 34 3.88 8.13 -22.98
N ILE A 35 4.40 9.27 -22.52
CA ILE A 35 3.62 10.34 -21.89
C ILE A 35 2.52 10.90 -22.80
N SER A 36 2.84 11.14 -24.08
CA SER A 36 1.83 11.66 -25.03
C SER A 36 0.81 10.60 -25.46
N SER A 37 1.12 9.32 -25.32
CA SER A 37 0.28 8.19 -25.73
C SER A 37 -0.61 7.63 -24.61
N LEU A 38 -0.26 7.81 -23.33
CA LEU A 38 -0.98 7.29 -22.17
C LEU A 38 -2.34 7.99 -21.89
N SER A 39 -2.91 8.65 -22.90
CA SER A 39 -3.94 9.68 -22.74
C SER A 39 -5.38 9.16 -22.94
N ASP A 40 -5.68 7.90 -22.62
CA ASP A 40 -7.05 7.39 -22.75
C ASP A 40 -7.72 7.09 -21.40
N ASN A 41 -8.27 8.16 -20.82
CA ASN A 41 -9.12 8.13 -19.65
C ASN A 41 -10.25 7.09 -19.75
N THR A 42 -10.76 6.84 -20.97
CA THR A 42 -11.84 5.88 -21.23
C THR A 42 -11.39 4.46 -20.93
N SER A 43 -10.19 4.09 -21.35
CA SER A 43 -9.63 2.75 -21.14
C SER A 43 -9.41 2.47 -19.65
N ILE A 44 -8.78 3.39 -18.92
CA ILE A 44 -8.54 3.26 -17.47
C ILE A 44 -9.88 3.16 -16.73
N SER A 45 -10.83 4.04 -17.05
CA SER A 45 -12.18 4.00 -16.46
C SER A 45 -12.86 2.66 -16.73
N HIS A 46 -12.75 2.12 -17.95
CA HIS A 46 -13.30 0.81 -18.30
C HIS A 46 -12.63 -0.34 -17.55
N HIS A 47 -11.30 -0.29 -17.40
CA HIS A 47 -10.55 -1.26 -16.60
C HIS A 47 -10.99 -1.25 -15.14
N LEU A 48 -11.04 -0.07 -14.52
CA LEU A 48 -11.46 0.07 -13.13
C LEU A 48 -12.89 -0.42 -12.94
N HIS A 49 -13.82 0.02 -13.79
CA HIS A 49 -15.21 -0.43 -13.74
C HIS A 49 -15.29 -1.95 -13.85
N THR A 50 -14.52 -2.58 -14.75
CA THR A 50 -14.55 -4.03 -14.96
C THR A 50 -14.02 -4.80 -13.76
N LEU A 51 -12.93 -4.33 -13.14
CA LEU A 51 -12.36 -4.95 -11.95
C LEU A 51 -13.28 -4.85 -10.73
N THR A 52 -13.98 -3.72 -10.60
CA THR A 52 -14.81 -3.38 -9.42
C THR A 52 -16.26 -3.82 -9.53
N ARG A 53 -16.64 -4.60 -10.55
CA ARG A 53 -18.05 -5.00 -10.78
C ARG A 53 -18.65 -5.86 -9.67
N ARG A 54 -17.81 -6.61 -8.96
CA ARG A 54 -18.24 -7.56 -7.93
C ARG A 54 -17.24 -7.54 -6.77
N PRO A 55 -17.66 -7.84 -5.54
CA PRO A 55 -16.72 -7.99 -4.44
C PRO A 55 -15.75 -9.14 -4.70
N HIS A 56 -14.44 -8.92 -4.56
CA HIS A 56 -13.42 -9.88 -5.01
C HIS A 56 -12.27 -10.08 -4.01
N VAL A 57 -12.64 -10.52 -2.80
CA VAL A 57 -11.71 -10.86 -1.71
C VAL A 57 -10.78 -12.02 -2.09
N ALA A 58 -9.57 -12.05 -1.52
CA ALA A 58 -8.53 -13.02 -1.84
C ALA A 58 -9.03 -14.47 -1.80
N GLY A 59 -8.69 -15.27 -2.81
CA GLY A 59 -9.14 -16.67 -2.90
C GLY A 59 -10.60 -16.88 -3.32
N SER A 60 -11.39 -15.82 -3.52
CA SER A 60 -12.75 -15.95 -4.07
C SER A 60 -12.76 -16.22 -5.58
N GLU A 61 -13.87 -16.77 -6.09
CA GLU A 61 -14.10 -16.95 -7.53
C GLU A 61 -14.02 -15.63 -8.30
N ALA A 62 -14.63 -14.56 -7.78
CA ALA A 62 -14.56 -13.22 -8.38
C ALA A 62 -13.11 -12.69 -8.45
N ASN A 63 -12.27 -13.01 -7.47
CA ASN A 63 -10.85 -12.64 -7.52
C ASN A 63 -10.07 -13.40 -8.60
N ALA A 64 -10.40 -14.67 -8.82
CA ALA A 64 -9.84 -15.46 -9.92
C ALA A 64 -10.32 -14.95 -11.29
N GLU A 65 -11.58 -14.53 -11.41
CA GLU A 65 -12.10 -13.87 -12.62
C GLU A 65 -11.35 -12.57 -12.92
N ALA A 66 -11.09 -11.75 -11.89
CA ALA A 66 -10.26 -10.55 -12.03
C ALA A 66 -8.83 -10.89 -12.48
N ALA A 67 -8.25 -12.00 -12.00
CA ALA A 67 -6.93 -12.48 -12.45
C ALA A 67 -6.92 -12.84 -13.94
N VAL A 68 -7.96 -13.55 -14.39
CA VAL A 68 -8.14 -13.92 -15.80
C VAL A 68 -8.30 -12.68 -16.67
N TYR A 69 -9.03 -11.67 -16.19
CA TYR A 69 -9.15 -10.40 -16.90
C TYR A 69 -7.79 -9.73 -17.08
N VAL A 70 -7.00 -9.56 -16.01
CA VAL A 70 -5.64 -8.98 -16.09
C VAL A 70 -4.75 -9.77 -17.05
N LEU A 71 -4.76 -11.10 -16.98
CA LEU A 71 -4.01 -11.96 -17.90
C LEU A 71 -4.43 -11.72 -19.36
N SER A 72 -5.72 -11.55 -19.61
CA SER A 72 -6.25 -11.30 -20.96
C SER A 72 -5.77 -9.96 -21.52
N ILE A 73 -5.67 -8.92 -20.69
CA ILE A 73 -5.16 -7.61 -21.09
C ILE A 73 -3.69 -7.74 -21.49
N PHE A 74 -2.82 -8.30 -20.62
CA PHE A 74 -1.41 -8.52 -20.97
C PHE A 74 -1.24 -9.34 -22.24
N THR A 75 -2.00 -10.42 -22.39
CA THR A 75 -1.94 -11.27 -23.58
C THR A 75 -2.35 -10.50 -24.84
N SER A 76 -3.40 -9.67 -24.76
CA SER A 76 -3.86 -8.85 -25.88
C SER A 76 -2.87 -7.76 -26.29
N SER A 77 -2.09 -7.25 -25.32
CA SER A 77 -0.99 -6.31 -25.52
C SER A 77 0.32 -6.99 -25.97
N ASN A 78 0.29 -8.29 -26.27
CA ASN A 78 1.44 -9.09 -26.68
C ASN A 78 2.57 -9.15 -25.63
N ILE A 79 2.22 -9.01 -24.35
CA ILE A 79 3.13 -9.20 -23.21
C ILE A 79 3.10 -10.68 -22.83
N LYS A 80 4.28 -11.30 -22.76
CA LYS A 80 4.41 -12.70 -22.31
C LYS A 80 3.97 -12.78 -20.86
N SER A 81 2.89 -13.48 -20.59
CA SER A 81 2.27 -13.50 -19.27
C SER A 81 1.81 -14.90 -18.84
N HIS A 82 1.72 -15.10 -17.53
CA HIS A 82 1.24 -16.34 -16.91
C HIS A 82 0.67 -16.07 -15.51
N ILE A 83 -0.08 -17.04 -14.99
CA ILE A 83 -0.54 -17.06 -13.61
C ILE A 83 0.41 -17.91 -12.77
N ALA A 84 0.85 -17.38 -11.63
CA ALA A 84 1.49 -18.12 -10.56
C ALA A 84 0.48 -18.29 -9.42
N SER A 85 0.31 -19.52 -8.93
CA SER A 85 -0.69 -19.86 -7.92
C SER A 85 -0.03 -20.35 -6.64
N TYR A 86 -0.58 -19.92 -5.51
CA TYR A 86 -0.14 -20.29 -4.17
C TYR A 86 -1.36 -20.70 -3.36
N GLU A 87 -1.22 -21.73 -2.53
CA GLU A 87 -2.27 -22.15 -1.60
C GLU A 87 -1.94 -21.50 -0.27
N VAL A 88 -2.71 -20.53 0.20
CA VAL A 88 -2.37 -19.74 1.40
C VAL A 88 -3.43 -19.85 2.48
N SER A 89 -3.00 -19.73 3.72
CA SER A 89 -3.91 -19.64 4.86
C SER A 89 -4.61 -18.28 4.93
N LEU A 90 -5.90 -18.25 4.64
CA LEU A 90 -6.77 -17.09 4.83
C LEU A 90 -7.77 -17.32 5.97
N THR A 91 -8.41 -16.26 6.45
CA THR A 91 -9.47 -16.37 7.46
C THR A 91 -10.73 -15.64 7.03
N TYR A 92 -11.89 -16.25 7.26
CA TYR A 92 -13.20 -15.67 6.98
C TYR A 92 -14.17 -15.87 8.14
N PRO A 93 -15.13 -14.95 8.37
CA PRO A 93 -16.05 -15.06 9.49
C PRO A 93 -17.06 -16.18 9.28
N SER A 94 -17.12 -17.14 10.20
CA SER A 94 -18.19 -18.13 10.26
C SER A 94 -19.40 -17.60 11.02
N SER A 95 -19.17 -16.88 12.12
CA SER A 95 -20.23 -16.27 12.91
C SER A 95 -19.71 -15.08 13.71
N ARG A 96 -20.62 -14.14 14.01
CA ARG A 96 -20.33 -12.93 14.78
C ARG A 96 -21.59 -12.41 15.45
N SER A 97 -21.46 -11.93 16.67
CA SER A 97 -22.54 -11.25 17.37
C SER A 97 -21.99 -10.21 18.34
N LEU A 98 -22.66 -9.07 18.41
CA LEU A 98 -22.33 -8.01 19.35
C LEU A 98 -23.61 -7.53 20.03
N THR A 99 -23.59 -7.42 21.35
CA THR A 99 -24.71 -6.88 22.11
C THR A 99 -24.21 -5.96 23.22
N LEU A 100 -24.75 -4.74 23.26
CA LEU A 100 -24.57 -3.82 24.36
C LEU A 100 -25.65 -4.07 25.42
N ILE A 101 -25.23 -4.29 26.65
CA ILE A 101 -26.05 -4.49 27.83
C ILE A 101 -25.88 -3.25 28.71
N PRO A 102 -26.79 -2.27 28.65
CA PRO A 102 -26.74 -1.12 29.53
C PRO A 102 -27.24 -1.49 30.94
N PRO A 103 -27.00 -0.63 31.95
CA PRO A 103 -27.62 -0.79 33.26
C PRO A 103 -29.15 -0.74 33.16
N PRO A 104 -29.87 -1.51 34.00
CA PRO A 104 -31.33 -1.37 34.12
C PRO A 104 -31.72 0.08 34.42
N PRO A 105 -32.81 0.61 33.82
CA PRO A 105 -33.89 -0.10 33.13
C PRO A 105 -33.75 -0.20 31.60
N GLU A 106 -32.62 0.23 31.03
CA GLU A 106 -32.42 0.22 29.58
C GLU A 106 -32.34 -1.22 29.03
N THR A 107 -32.88 -1.44 27.83
CA THR A 107 -32.89 -2.76 27.19
C THR A 107 -31.59 -3.02 26.43
N PRO A 108 -31.11 -4.27 26.37
CA PRO A 108 -29.96 -4.62 25.53
C PRO A 108 -30.18 -4.26 24.06
N THR A 109 -29.11 -3.77 23.42
CA THR A 109 -29.07 -3.46 21.99
C THR A 109 -28.20 -4.48 21.29
N THR A 110 -28.79 -5.30 20.42
CA THR A 110 -28.05 -6.21 19.54
C THR A 110 -27.76 -5.51 18.22
N PHE A 111 -26.50 -5.48 17.81
CA PHE A 111 -26.07 -4.82 16.58
C PHE A 111 -26.18 -5.75 15.39
N ASN A 112 -26.65 -5.22 14.25
CA ASN A 112 -26.81 -5.99 13.01
C ASN A 112 -25.47 -6.30 12.33
N LEU A 113 -24.45 -5.47 12.58
CA LEU A 113 -23.11 -5.58 11.99
C LEU A 113 -23.13 -5.61 10.45
N ARG A 114 -24.09 -4.93 9.83
CA ARG A 114 -24.26 -4.84 8.38
C ARG A 114 -24.00 -3.41 7.92
N GLN A 115 -23.32 -3.30 6.79
CA GLN A 115 -23.26 -2.06 6.04
C GLN A 115 -24.53 -1.96 5.17
N GLU A 116 -25.05 -0.76 4.96
CA GLU A 116 -26.34 -0.54 4.29
C GLU A 116 -26.15 -0.08 2.84
N ILE A 117 -26.98 -0.57 1.92
CA ILE A 117 -27.07 0.00 0.57
C ILE A 117 -27.88 1.30 0.60
N TYR A 118 -27.68 2.16 -0.40
CA TYR A 118 -28.42 3.40 -0.56
C TYR A 118 -29.44 3.33 -1.71
N ASP A 119 -30.38 4.28 -1.75
CA ASP A 119 -31.39 4.34 -2.79
C ASP A 119 -30.74 4.56 -4.17
N GLY A 120 -30.96 3.61 -5.08
CA GLY A 120 -30.40 3.66 -6.43
C GLY A 120 -28.96 3.18 -6.55
N ASP A 121 -28.43 2.51 -5.52
CA ASP A 121 -27.12 1.85 -5.57
C ASP A 121 -27.02 0.86 -6.76
N PRO A 122 -26.11 1.09 -7.72
CA PRO A 122 -25.96 0.23 -8.89
C PRO A 122 -25.37 -1.14 -8.55
N TYR A 123 -24.85 -1.35 -7.34
CA TYR A 123 -24.31 -2.60 -6.84
C TYR A 123 -25.28 -3.36 -5.93
N ALA A 124 -26.52 -2.90 -5.79
CA ALA A 124 -27.50 -3.51 -4.88
C ALA A 124 -27.76 -5.00 -5.15
N ASP A 125 -27.59 -5.49 -6.38
CA ASP A 125 -27.79 -6.89 -6.77
C ASP A 125 -26.63 -7.82 -6.35
N VAL A 126 -25.45 -7.23 -6.10
CA VAL A 126 -24.23 -7.96 -5.70
C VAL A 126 -23.74 -7.57 -4.29
N ALA A 127 -24.42 -6.65 -3.61
CA ALA A 127 -24.05 -6.20 -2.26
C ALA A 127 -24.02 -7.33 -1.22
N ASP A 128 -24.92 -8.32 -1.34
CA ASP A 128 -24.95 -9.50 -0.47
C ASP A 128 -23.78 -10.48 -0.71
N GLU A 129 -22.97 -10.27 -1.77
CA GLU A 129 -21.72 -11.03 -2.00
C GLU A 129 -20.56 -10.52 -1.15
N VAL A 130 -20.66 -9.29 -0.60
CA VAL A 130 -19.64 -8.73 0.31
C VAL A 130 -19.55 -9.57 1.58
N GLN A 131 -18.32 -9.95 1.96
CA GLN A 131 -18.12 -10.71 3.19
C GLN A 131 -18.66 -9.97 4.42
N PRO A 132 -19.26 -10.68 5.39
CA PRO A 132 -19.68 -10.07 6.66
C PRO A 132 -18.50 -9.32 7.31
N THR A 133 -18.69 -8.09 7.81
CA THR A 133 -17.58 -7.28 8.35
C THR A 133 -16.80 -7.99 9.47
N PHE A 134 -15.47 -8.00 9.36
CA PHE A 134 -14.61 -8.76 10.26
C PHE A 134 -13.18 -8.25 10.26
N HIS A 135 -12.43 -8.65 11.30
CA HIS A 135 -10.99 -8.55 11.32
C HIS A 135 -10.39 -9.89 10.93
N ALA A 136 -9.64 -9.95 9.82
CA ALA A 136 -8.97 -11.18 9.43
C ALA A 136 -7.85 -11.53 10.42
N TYR A 137 -7.72 -12.82 10.73
CA TYR A 137 -6.83 -13.41 11.74
C TYR A 137 -7.15 -13.05 13.19
N ALA A 138 -8.29 -12.41 13.47
CA ALA A 138 -8.71 -12.21 14.86
C ALA A 138 -8.95 -13.56 15.57
N LYS A 139 -8.61 -13.66 16.86
CA LYS A 139 -8.82 -14.89 17.63
C LYS A 139 -10.32 -15.19 17.76
N SER A 140 -10.71 -16.43 17.47
CA SER A 140 -12.06 -16.90 17.76
C SER A 140 -12.31 -16.94 19.27
N GLY A 141 -13.45 -16.44 19.72
CA GLY A 141 -13.80 -16.44 21.14
C GLY A 141 -15.10 -15.69 21.46
N THR A 142 -15.60 -15.94 22.67
CA THR A 142 -16.73 -15.21 23.25
C THR A 142 -16.30 -14.59 24.56
N VAL A 143 -16.44 -13.27 24.67
CA VAL A 143 -16.04 -12.49 25.84
C VAL A 143 -17.13 -11.52 26.23
N SER A 144 -17.19 -11.17 27.50
CA SER A 144 -18.10 -10.13 27.98
C SER A 144 -17.44 -9.30 29.06
N GLY A 145 -17.58 -7.99 28.98
CA GLY A 145 -16.87 -7.07 29.88
C GLY A 145 -17.37 -5.64 29.78
N LEU A 146 -16.96 -4.82 30.75
CA LEU A 146 -17.17 -3.38 30.72
C LEU A 146 -16.40 -2.77 29.55
N VAL A 147 -16.89 -1.65 29.03
CA VAL A 147 -16.23 -0.92 27.94
C VAL A 147 -15.28 0.15 28.46
N VAL A 148 -14.08 0.22 27.89
CA VAL A 148 -13.13 1.33 28.06
C VAL A 148 -12.88 1.96 26.70
N TYR A 149 -13.01 3.29 26.60
CA TYR A 149 -12.63 4.02 25.40
C TYR A 149 -11.16 4.41 25.45
N VAL A 150 -10.39 4.05 24.43
CA VAL A 150 -8.93 4.19 24.39
C VAL A 150 -8.42 5.09 23.28
N ASN A 151 -9.26 5.99 22.75
CA ASN A 151 -8.90 6.82 21.59
C ASN A 151 -8.42 5.93 20.43
N TYR A 152 -7.26 6.21 19.83
CA TYR A 152 -6.69 5.41 18.73
C TYR A 152 -5.94 4.15 19.20
N GLY A 153 -5.95 3.82 20.50
CA GLY A 153 -5.31 2.61 21.03
C GLY A 153 -3.78 2.60 20.90
N ARG A 154 -3.14 3.77 20.88
CA ARG A 154 -1.68 3.91 20.90
C ARG A 154 -1.16 3.62 22.30
N ILE A 155 0.12 3.27 22.41
CA ILE A 155 0.79 3.08 23.70
C ILE A 155 0.61 4.33 24.60
N VAL A 156 0.73 5.53 24.01
CA VAL A 156 0.52 6.80 24.73
C VAL A 156 -0.91 6.98 25.24
N ASP A 157 -1.91 6.40 24.58
CA ASP A 157 -3.30 6.47 25.00
C ASP A 157 -3.51 5.61 26.27
N TYR A 158 -2.98 4.38 26.29
CA TYR A 158 -3.01 3.53 27.48
C TYR A 158 -2.22 4.11 28.66
N LEU A 159 -1.06 4.74 28.42
CA LEU A 159 -0.32 5.47 29.45
C LEU A 159 -1.14 6.64 30.03
N THR A 160 -1.94 7.31 29.19
CA THR A 160 -2.83 8.39 29.62
C THR A 160 -3.97 7.83 30.49
N LEU A 161 -4.61 6.73 30.09
CA LEU A 161 -5.62 6.05 30.90
C LEU A 161 -5.09 5.62 32.28
N LYS A 162 -3.87 5.09 32.34
CA LYS A 162 -3.20 4.74 33.62
C LYS A 162 -3.02 5.97 34.51
N LYS A 163 -2.64 7.12 33.95
CA LYS A 163 -2.53 8.39 34.68
C LYS A 163 -3.88 8.91 35.17
N MET A 164 -4.95 8.65 34.41
CA MET A 164 -6.34 8.93 34.79
C MET A 164 -6.90 7.91 35.81
N GLY A 165 -6.15 6.84 36.14
CA GLY A 165 -6.60 5.81 37.08
C GLY A 165 -7.58 4.79 36.49
N VAL A 166 -7.68 4.72 35.15
CA VAL A 166 -8.55 3.76 34.44
C VAL A 166 -7.82 2.43 34.27
N ASN A 167 -8.45 1.33 34.69
CA ASN A 167 -7.93 -0.03 34.53
C ASN A 167 -8.58 -0.71 33.32
N VAL A 168 -7.75 -1.14 32.36
CA VAL A 168 -8.17 -1.82 31.12
C VAL A 168 -8.25 -3.35 31.29
N SER A 169 -7.57 -3.91 32.29
CA SER A 169 -7.50 -5.36 32.45
C SER A 169 -8.89 -5.98 32.69
N GLY A 170 -9.24 -6.99 31.89
CA GLY A 170 -10.55 -7.67 31.95
C GLY A 170 -11.69 -6.92 31.25
N THR A 171 -11.40 -5.83 30.52
CA THR A 171 -12.41 -5.02 29.83
C THR A 171 -12.44 -5.31 28.32
N ILE A 172 -13.49 -4.83 27.65
CA ILE A 172 -13.55 -4.74 26.19
C ILE A 172 -13.17 -3.31 25.80
N VAL A 173 -12.13 -3.20 24.98
CA VAL A 173 -11.64 -1.91 24.51
C VAL A 173 -12.46 -1.46 23.31
N LEU A 174 -12.88 -0.20 23.31
CA LEU A 174 -13.40 0.51 22.14
C LEU A 174 -12.35 1.52 21.67
N ALA A 175 -11.88 1.35 20.44
CA ALA A 175 -10.84 2.18 19.83
C ALA A 175 -11.31 2.77 18.49
N THR A 176 -10.84 3.97 18.19
CA THR A 176 -11.04 4.63 16.91
C THR A 176 -9.99 4.14 15.91
N TYR A 177 -10.38 3.87 14.67
CA TYR A 177 -9.42 3.66 13.58
C TYR A 177 -8.63 4.92 13.27
N GLY A 178 -7.33 4.77 12.99
CA GLY A 178 -6.45 5.86 12.60
C GLY A 178 -5.15 5.84 13.41
N GLU A 179 -4.24 6.75 13.07
CA GLU A 179 -2.92 6.98 13.70
C GLU A 179 -1.92 5.81 13.64
N ILE A 180 -2.35 4.58 13.92
CA ILE A 180 -1.53 3.37 13.90
C ILE A 180 -2.26 2.22 13.18
N TYR A 181 -1.49 1.22 12.75
CA TYR A 181 -2.04 0.02 12.15
C TYR A 181 -2.98 -0.73 13.11
N ARG A 182 -4.13 -1.19 12.61
CA ARG A 182 -5.18 -1.84 13.40
C ARG A 182 -4.72 -3.10 14.15
N GLY A 183 -3.78 -3.86 13.58
CA GLY A 183 -3.18 -5.00 14.28
C GLY A 183 -2.40 -4.57 15.52
N ASN A 184 -1.81 -3.37 15.53
CA ASN A 184 -1.18 -2.81 16.72
C ASN A 184 -2.22 -2.33 17.75
N ILE A 185 -3.37 -1.80 17.33
CA ILE A 185 -4.46 -1.44 18.25
C ILE A 185 -4.90 -2.69 19.06
N VAL A 186 -5.15 -3.80 18.35
CA VAL A 186 -5.58 -5.06 18.99
C VAL A 186 -4.46 -5.66 19.84
N LYS A 187 -3.21 -5.64 19.35
CA LYS A 187 -2.04 -6.11 20.11
C LYS A 187 -1.83 -5.32 21.41
N ASN A 188 -1.86 -3.99 21.34
CA ASN A 188 -1.72 -3.13 22.52
C ASN A 188 -2.86 -3.37 23.52
N ALA A 189 -4.10 -3.56 23.04
CA ALA A 189 -5.23 -3.89 23.91
C ALA A 189 -4.99 -5.19 24.69
N TYR A 190 -4.51 -6.23 24.01
CA TYR A 190 -4.15 -7.51 24.65
C TYR A 190 -3.01 -7.34 25.67
N GLU A 191 -1.94 -6.63 25.32
CA GLU A 191 -0.79 -6.38 26.20
C GLU A 191 -1.19 -5.59 27.47
N GLU A 192 -2.22 -4.74 27.37
CA GLU A 192 -2.81 -4.00 28.49
C GLU A 192 -3.88 -4.78 29.27
N GLY A 193 -4.09 -6.06 28.90
CA GLY A 193 -4.93 -7.01 29.60
C GLY A 193 -6.42 -6.95 29.21
N ALA A 194 -6.78 -6.27 28.12
CA ALA A 194 -8.13 -6.34 27.58
C ALA A 194 -8.45 -7.77 27.12
N ILE A 195 -9.74 -8.13 27.16
CA ILE A 195 -10.22 -9.45 26.74
C ILE A 195 -10.88 -9.44 25.36
N GLY A 196 -11.09 -8.26 24.78
CA GLY A 196 -11.60 -8.08 23.42
C GLY A 196 -11.46 -6.65 22.95
N ALA A 197 -11.50 -6.43 21.64
CA ALA A 197 -11.35 -5.11 21.02
C ALA A 197 -12.42 -4.85 19.97
N LEU A 198 -13.03 -3.66 20.02
CA LEU A 198 -13.93 -3.13 19.01
C LEU A 198 -13.28 -1.91 18.38
N LEU A 199 -13.16 -1.90 17.06
CA LEU A 199 -12.62 -0.77 16.31
C LEU A 199 -13.73 -0.14 15.49
N TYR A 200 -13.86 1.19 15.55
CA TYR A 200 -14.89 1.92 14.82
C TYR A 200 -14.30 3.12 14.08
N THR A 201 -14.99 3.55 13.03
CA THR A 201 -14.58 4.69 12.20
C THR A 201 -15.31 5.94 12.68
N ASP A 202 -14.62 6.79 13.44
CA ASP A 202 -15.25 7.99 14.01
C ASP A 202 -15.67 8.98 12.91
N ARG A 203 -16.84 9.60 13.09
CA ARG A 203 -17.35 10.62 12.16
C ARG A 203 -16.41 11.81 12.03
N LYS A 204 -15.62 12.11 13.08
CA LYS A 204 -14.57 13.14 13.06
C LYS A 204 -13.57 12.90 11.93
N ASP A 205 -13.12 11.66 11.77
CA ASP A 205 -12.00 11.33 10.89
C ASP A 205 -12.47 10.87 9.52
N TYR A 206 -13.61 10.15 9.45
CA TYR A 206 -14.10 9.53 8.23
C TYR A 206 -15.47 10.02 7.75
N GLY A 207 -16.22 10.70 8.62
CA GLY A 207 -17.60 11.14 8.34
C GLY A 207 -17.74 12.65 8.13
N GLY A 208 -16.63 13.36 7.87
CA GLY A 208 -16.62 14.78 7.53
C GLY A 208 -16.81 15.74 8.71
N GLY A 209 -16.52 15.31 9.94
CA GLY A 209 -16.45 16.19 11.11
C GLY A 209 -17.78 16.64 11.72
N GLY A 210 -18.92 16.22 11.13
CA GLY A 210 -20.28 16.50 11.62
C GLY A 210 -20.96 17.73 10.98
N GLY A 211 -22.04 18.22 11.59
CA GLY A 211 -22.87 19.32 11.11
C GLY A 211 -23.73 18.94 9.91
N ASP A 212 -23.87 19.88 8.97
CA ASP A 212 -24.65 19.72 7.73
C ASP A 212 -23.95 18.84 6.68
N THR A 213 -22.73 18.37 6.96
CA THR A 213 -21.96 17.50 6.08
C THR A 213 -22.69 16.18 5.84
N ARG A 214 -22.95 15.88 4.56
CA ARG A 214 -23.56 14.62 4.14
C ARG A 214 -22.52 13.54 3.89
N TRP A 215 -22.98 12.32 3.64
CA TRP A 215 -22.14 11.15 3.36
C TRP A 215 -22.49 10.57 2.00
N PHE A 216 -21.70 9.59 1.57
CA PHE A 216 -21.92 8.89 0.31
C PHE A 216 -23.34 8.31 0.24
N PRO A 217 -24.08 8.47 -0.87
CA PRO A 217 -23.63 8.91 -2.20
C PRO A 217 -23.60 10.43 -2.44
N ASP A 218 -24.07 11.25 -1.50
CA ASP A 218 -24.20 12.70 -1.72
C ASP A 218 -22.86 13.44 -1.64
N GLU A 219 -21.97 12.99 -0.77
CA GLU A 219 -20.62 13.54 -0.57
C GLU A 219 -19.61 12.40 -0.35
N LYS A 220 -18.31 12.71 -0.38
CA LYS A 220 -17.23 11.71 -0.32
C LYS A 220 -17.10 10.94 1.01
N TRP A 221 -17.82 11.34 2.05
CA TRP A 221 -17.60 10.87 3.42
C TRP A 221 -18.26 9.53 3.69
N MET A 222 -17.69 8.74 4.60
CA MET A 222 -18.21 7.42 4.92
C MET A 222 -19.59 7.51 5.59
N PRO A 223 -20.58 6.73 5.12
CA PRO A 223 -21.89 6.62 5.75
C PRO A 223 -21.81 6.08 7.18
N PRO A 224 -22.79 6.39 8.06
CA PRO A 224 -22.80 5.95 9.45
C PRO A 224 -22.74 4.43 9.65
N SER A 225 -23.26 3.64 8.69
CA SER A 225 -23.21 2.18 8.68
C SER A 225 -21.94 1.60 8.07
N GLY A 226 -21.06 2.44 7.51
CA GLY A 226 -19.79 2.01 6.92
C GLY A 226 -18.83 1.46 7.94
N VAL A 227 -18.10 0.43 7.53
CA VAL A 227 -17.17 -0.30 8.38
C VAL A 227 -15.87 -0.51 7.62
N GLN A 228 -14.77 -0.01 8.17
CA GLN A 228 -13.44 -0.39 7.73
C GLN A 228 -13.15 -1.81 8.19
N VAL A 229 -13.03 -2.77 7.26
CA VAL A 229 -12.54 -4.12 7.58
C VAL A 229 -11.03 -4.20 7.39
N GLY A 230 -10.41 -5.33 7.72
CA GLY A 230 -8.98 -5.51 7.45
C GLY A 230 -8.32 -6.63 8.23
N THR A 231 -7.09 -6.96 7.84
CA THR A 231 -6.22 -7.83 8.63
C THR A 231 -5.78 -7.14 9.91
N VAL A 232 -5.72 -7.91 11.01
CA VAL A 232 -5.08 -7.56 12.29
C VAL A 232 -3.82 -8.40 12.57
N TYR A 233 -3.38 -9.21 11.58
CA TYR A 233 -2.11 -9.94 11.60
C TYR A 233 -0.94 -8.98 11.41
N ASN A 234 0.04 -8.99 12.32
CA ASN A 234 1.20 -8.10 12.30
C ASN A 234 2.40 -8.64 11.52
N GLY A 235 2.32 -9.88 11.02
CA GLY A 235 3.35 -10.47 10.19
C GLY A 235 3.15 -10.17 8.70
N ILE A 236 3.99 -10.78 7.87
CA ILE A 236 3.97 -10.66 6.40
C ILE A 236 3.91 -12.07 5.82
N GLY A 237 3.28 -12.21 4.65
CA GLY A 237 3.10 -13.49 3.97
C GLY A 237 2.06 -14.39 4.64
N ASP A 238 2.02 -15.65 4.24
CA ASP A 238 1.17 -16.68 4.84
C ASP A 238 1.66 -17.00 6.28
N PRO A 239 0.80 -16.82 7.31
CA PRO A 239 1.18 -17.10 8.70
C PRO A 239 1.64 -18.54 8.94
N THR A 240 1.19 -19.48 8.10
CA THR A 240 1.51 -20.90 8.24
C THR A 240 2.80 -21.32 7.53
N THR A 241 3.37 -20.47 6.67
CA THR A 241 4.63 -20.77 5.95
C THR A 241 5.64 -19.63 6.06
N PRO A 242 5.97 -19.15 7.26
CA PRO A 242 6.79 -17.96 7.42
C PRO A 242 8.21 -18.17 6.88
N GLY A 243 8.52 -17.49 5.78
CA GLY A 243 9.85 -17.50 5.17
C GLY A 243 10.05 -18.52 4.04
N TRP A 244 9.02 -19.25 3.62
CA TRP A 244 9.03 -20.06 2.40
C TRP A 244 7.69 -20.00 1.66
N ALA A 245 7.75 -20.16 0.33
CA ALA A 245 6.58 -20.02 -0.51
C ALA A 245 5.52 -21.11 -0.26
N SER A 246 4.26 -20.70 -0.26
CA SER A 246 3.08 -21.55 -0.01
C SER A 246 2.71 -22.37 -1.26
N THR A 247 3.52 -23.38 -1.57
CA THR A 247 3.45 -24.16 -2.82
C THR A 247 3.30 -25.67 -2.58
N GLY A 248 2.30 -26.28 -3.22
CA GLY A 248 2.08 -27.74 -3.18
C GLY A 248 1.98 -28.29 -1.76
N ASP A 249 2.62 -29.44 -1.51
CA ASP A 249 2.67 -30.08 -0.19
C ASP A 249 3.71 -29.43 0.76
N CYS A 250 3.80 -28.10 0.80
CA CYS A 250 4.74 -27.40 1.69
C CYS A 250 4.46 -27.70 3.17
N GLU A 251 5.50 -27.63 4.00
CA GLU A 251 5.35 -27.71 5.45
C GLU A 251 4.60 -26.46 5.94
N ARG A 252 3.66 -26.67 6.86
CA ARG A 252 2.84 -25.60 7.45
C ARG A 252 2.90 -25.70 8.97
N LEU A 253 3.07 -24.55 9.61
CA LEU A 253 2.91 -24.41 11.05
C LEU A 253 1.48 -24.71 11.47
N SER A 254 1.34 -25.35 12.63
CA SER A 254 0.05 -25.51 13.32
C SER A 254 -0.46 -24.18 13.89
N GLU A 255 -1.75 -24.12 14.23
CA GLU A 255 -2.34 -22.91 14.84
C GLU A 255 -1.57 -22.47 16.11
N GLU A 256 -1.15 -23.41 16.95
CA GLU A 256 -0.37 -23.14 18.17
C GLU A 256 1.00 -22.52 17.85
N GLU A 257 1.72 -23.07 16.87
CA GLU A 257 3.02 -22.53 16.43
C GLU A 257 2.89 -21.13 15.81
N VAL A 258 1.80 -20.86 15.08
CA VAL A 258 1.51 -19.52 14.54
C VAL A 258 1.25 -18.53 15.68
N GLU A 259 0.52 -18.93 16.73
CA GLU A 259 0.27 -18.10 17.90
C GLU A 259 1.53 -17.82 18.72
N GLU A 260 2.39 -18.84 18.91
CA GLU A 260 3.69 -18.69 19.54
C GLU A 260 4.62 -17.73 18.78
N GLY A 261 4.43 -17.60 17.46
CA GLY A 261 5.10 -16.60 16.63
C GLY A 261 4.80 -15.14 17.02
N GLY A 262 3.65 -14.89 17.68
CA GLY A 262 3.33 -13.59 18.28
C GLY A 262 2.85 -12.49 17.31
N ASP A 263 2.65 -12.83 16.04
CA ASP A 263 2.18 -11.91 15.01
C ASP A 263 0.65 -11.94 14.81
N VAL A 264 -0.01 -13.05 15.18
CA VAL A 264 -1.48 -13.15 15.20
C VAL A 264 -2.05 -12.63 16.53
N PRO A 265 -3.22 -11.97 16.52
CA PRO A 265 -3.88 -11.53 17.75
C PRO A 265 -4.35 -12.68 18.63
N LEU A 266 -4.31 -12.46 19.95
CA LEU A 266 -4.69 -13.45 20.97
C LEU A 266 -6.03 -13.14 21.66
N ILE A 267 -6.76 -12.12 21.19
CA ILE A 267 -8.10 -11.75 21.68
C ILE A 267 -9.08 -11.59 20.52
N PRO A 268 -10.38 -11.85 20.74
CA PRO A 268 -11.39 -11.57 19.74
C PRO A 268 -11.49 -10.07 19.47
N SER A 269 -11.71 -9.73 18.21
CA SER A 269 -11.96 -8.35 17.81
C SER A 269 -12.93 -8.26 16.66
N LEU A 270 -13.67 -7.13 16.58
CA LEU A 270 -14.58 -6.83 15.48
C LEU A 270 -14.44 -5.38 15.03
N PRO A 271 -14.49 -5.11 13.72
CA PRO A 271 -14.76 -3.79 13.20
C PRO A 271 -16.26 -3.51 13.27
N ILE A 272 -16.63 -2.31 13.70
CA ILE A 272 -18.02 -1.86 13.82
C ILE A 272 -18.21 -0.50 13.14
N SER A 273 -19.46 -0.17 12.85
CA SER A 273 -19.79 1.07 12.16
C SER A 273 -19.60 2.28 13.07
N GLY A 274 -19.46 3.47 12.47
CA GLY A 274 -19.44 4.72 13.22
C GLY A 274 -20.68 4.88 14.12
N ALA A 275 -21.86 4.53 13.61
CA ALA A 275 -23.12 4.58 14.35
C ALA A 275 -23.16 3.59 15.54
N ASP A 276 -22.67 2.37 15.35
CA ASP A 276 -22.60 1.37 16.41
C ASP A 276 -21.58 1.79 17.49
N GLY A 277 -20.41 2.29 17.07
CA GLY A 277 -19.38 2.83 17.97
C GLY A 277 -19.88 4.00 18.81
N GLU A 278 -20.59 4.94 18.20
CA GLU A 278 -21.19 6.08 18.89
C GLU A 278 -22.28 5.62 19.89
N THR A 279 -23.08 4.63 19.52
CA THR A 279 -24.07 4.01 20.42
C THR A 279 -23.40 3.42 21.67
N ILE A 280 -22.27 2.73 21.49
CA ILE A 280 -21.48 2.19 22.60
C ILE A 280 -20.87 3.33 23.43
N LEU A 281 -20.29 4.37 22.80
CA LEU A 281 -19.71 5.53 23.49
C LEU A 281 -20.70 6.23 24.42
N ARG A 282 -21.98 6.32 24.04
CA ARG A 282 -23.04 6.88 24.89
C ARG A 282 -23.25 6.11 26.20
N SER A 283 -22.90 4.83 26.22
CA SER A 283 -22.95 3.99 27.41
C SER A 283 -21.68 4.03 28.27
N VAL A 284 -20.61 4.66 27.79
CA VAL A 284 -19.35 4.81 28.52
C VAL A 284 -19.44 6.01 29.46
N GLY A 285 -19.23 5.74 30.75
CA GLY A 285 -19.17 6.68 31.85
C GLY A 285 -17.74 6.96 32.29
N GLY A 286 -17.52 7.26 33.56
CA GLY A 286 -16.20 7.64 34.07
C GLY A 286 -15.81 9.07 33.70
N ASP A 287 -14.52 9.38 33.78
CA ASP A 287 -14.01 10.72 33.52
C ASP A 287 -14.18 11.12 32.05
N VAL A 288 -14.34 12.43 31.82
CA VAL A 288 -14.41 12.99 30.46
C VAL A 288 -13.04 12.79 29.81
N ALA A 289 -13.02 12.26 28.58
CA ALA A 289 -11.80 12.09 27.83
C ALA A 289 -11.15 13.45 27.52
N HIS A 290 -9.84 13.47 27.31
CA HIS A 290 -9.13 14.68 26.92
C HIS A 290 -9.73 15.33 25.66
N GLU A 291 -9.55 16.65 25.49
CA GLU A 291 -10.17 17.42 24.41
C GLU A 291 -9.81 16.88 23.02
N ASP A 292 -8.56 16.45 22.83
CA ASP A 292 -8.05 15.86 21.59
C ASP A 292 -8.64 14.48 21.29
N TRP A 293 -9.21 13.80 22.29
CA TRP A 293 -9.87 12.48 22.17
C TRP A 293 -11.35 12.57 21.84
N GLN A 294 -11.94 13.77 21.90
CA GLN A 294 -13.35 13.97 21.58
C GLN A 294 -13.61 13.79 20.08
N GLY A 295 -14.84 13.37 19.76
CA GLY A 295 -15.30 13.10 18.40
C GLY A 295 -15.76 14.34 17.63
N SER A 296 -16.61 14.11 16.62
CA SER A 296 -17.19 15.15 15.77
C SER A 296 -18.04 16.18 16.55
N ILE A 297 -18.40 17.29 15.91
CA ILE A 297 -19.16 18.38 16.57
C ILE A 297 -20.52 17.93 17.15
N ASP A 298 -21.14 16.91 16.54
CA ASP A 298 -22.43 16.36 16.98
C ASP A 298 -22.28 15.10 17.85
N ALA A 299 -21.05 14.66 18.11
CA ALA A 299 -20.77 13.46 18.87
C ALA A 299 -21.21 13.65 20.34
N PRO A 300 -21.56 12.56 21.05
CA PRO A 300 -21.70 12.62 22.50
C PRO A 300 -20.38 13.05 23.16
N THR A 301 -20.44 13.57 24.39
CA THR A 301 -19.21 13.77 25.17
C THR A 301 -18.57 12.42 25.45
N TYR A 302 -17.37 12.21 24.92
CA TYR A 302 -16.64 10.96 25.11
C TYR A 302 -16.08 10.90 26.52
N ARG A 303 -16.24 9.73 27.13
CA ARG A 303 -15.72 9.38 28.45
C ARG A 303 -14.92 8.10 28.34
N VAL A 304 -14.01 7.89 29.28
CA VAL A 304 -13.00 6.81 29.19
C VAL A 304 -13.43 5.49 29.83
N GLY A 305 -14.49 5.47 30.65
CA GLY A 305 -14.93 4.27 31.36
C GLY A 305 -14.05 3.96 32.59
N PRO A 306 -14.03 2.70 33.07
CA PRO A 306 -14.73 1.54 32.51
C PRO A 306 -16.25 1.57 32.81
N GLY A 307 -17.05 1.18 31.81
CA GLY A 307 -18.50 1.07 31.95
C GLY A 307 -19.21 2.42 32.12
N PRO A 308 -20.53 2.44 32.42
CA PRO A 308 -21.33 1.29 32.81
C PRO A 308 -21.77 0.39 31.64
N GLY A 309 -21.54 0.79 30.39
CA GLY A 309 -21.71 -0.06 29.22
C GLY A 309 -20.98 -1.40 29.36
N PHE A 310 -21.70 -2.49 29.09
CA PHE A 310 -21.20 -3.85 29.16
C PHE A 310 -21.47 -4.56 27.84
N ILE A 311 -20.43 -5.09 27.20
CA ILE A 311 -20.54 -5.72 25.89
C ILE A 311 -20.50 -7.23 26.03
N ASN A 312 -21.31 -7.92 25.23
CA ASN A 312 -21.13 -9.33 24.89
C ASN A 312 -20.68 -9.42 23.42
N LEU A 313 -19.45 -9.91 23.21
CA LEU A 313 -18.79 -10.07 21.92
C LEU A 313 -18.56 -11.55 21.67
N SER A 314 -19.04 -12.06 20.53
CA SER A 314 -18.70 -13.39 20.03
C SER A 314 -18.22 -13.30 18.60
N TYR A 315 -17.08 -13.93 18.31
CA TYR A 315 -16.53 -14.05 16.97
C TYR A 315 -16.01 -15.47 16.75
N THR A 316 -16.29 -16.03 15.58
CA THR A 316 -15.72 -17.30 15.12
C THR A 316 -15.25 -17.12 13.69
N GLY A 317 -13.94 -17.10 13.50
CA GLY A 317 -13.28 -17.15 12.20
C GLY A 317 -12.96 -18.59 11.82
N ASN A 318 -13.09 -18.89 10.53
CA ASN A 318 -12.59 -20.12 9.93
C ASN A 318 -11.26 -19.81 9.24
N GLN A 319 -10.21 -20.50 9.64
CA GLN A 319 -8.97 -20.55 8.87
C GLN A 319 -9.13 -21.58 7.75
N ILE A 320 -8.86 -21.16 6.52
CA ILE A 320 -8.99 -21.99 5.33
C ILE A 320 -7.73 -21.86 4.47
N ILE A 321 -7.35 -22.93 3.79
CA ILE A 321 -6.31 -22.89 2.76
C ILE A 321 -7.01 -22.66 1.43
N GLU A 322 -6.73 -21.53 0.78
CA GLU A 322 -7.32 -21.16 -0.50
C GLU A 322 -6.26 -20.80 -1.54
N THR A 323 -6.60 -21.00 -2.81
CA THR A 323 -5.70 -20.65 -3.91
C THR A 323 -5.76 -19.16 -4.21
N ILE A 324 -4.63 -18.47 -4.11
CA ILE A 324 -4.45 -17.10 -4.62
C ILE A 324 -3.64 -17.11 -5.92
N GLN A 325 -3.83 -16.08 -6.74
CA GLN A 325 -3.30 -16.03 -8.10
C GLN A 325 -2.61 -14.70 -8.39
N ASN A 326 -1.31 -14.76 -8.61
CA ASN A 326 -0.52 -13.64 -9.13
C ASN A 326 -0.49 -13.70 -10.65
N VAL A 327 -0.74 -12.58 -11.31
CA VAL A 327 -0.60 -12.47 -12.77
C VAL A 327 0.71 -11.76 -13.08
N ILE A 328 1.56 -12.40 -13.88
CA ILE A 328 2.93 -11.93 -14.12
C ILE A 328 3.12 -11.73 -15.61
N GLY A 329 3.31 -10.47 -16.01
CA GLY A 329 3.73 -10.06 -17.36
C GLY A 329 5.23 -9.78 -17.40
N ILE A 330 5.90 -10.18 -18.48
CA ILE A 330 7.34 -10.01 -18.67
C ILE A 330 7.61 -9.35 -20.03
N ILE A 331 8.32 -8.23 -20.00
CA ILE A 331 8.95 -7.61 -21.16
C ILE A 331 10.45 -7.88 -21.06
N GLU A 332 10.98 -8.68 -21.99
CA GLU A 332 12.40 -9.09 -21.96
C GLU A 332 13.31 -7.94 -22.39
N GLY A 333 14.26 -7.56 -21.53
CA GLY A 333 15.23 -6.51 -21.81
C GLY A 333 16.18 -6.89 -22.95
N ALA A 334 16.46 -5.95 -23.85
CA ALA A 334 17.28 -6.23 -25.03
C ALA A 334 18.79 -6.32 -24.73
N GLU A 335 19.28 -5.56 -23.73
CA GLU A 335 20.70 -5.51 -23.36
C GLU A 335 21.01 -6.31 -22.09
N GLU A 336 20.20 -6.13 -21.04
CA GLU A 336 20.41 -6.75 -19.72
C GLU A 336 19.17 -7.55 -19.27
N PRO A 337 18.78 -8.65 -19.96
CA PRO A 337 17.59 -9.45 -19.61
C PRO A 337 17.68 -10.13 -18.22
N ASP A 338 18.84 -10.10 -17.58
CA ASP A 338 19.08 -10.59 -16.23
C ASP A 338 19.00 -9.50 -15.15
N ARG A 339 18.50 -8.31 -15.48
CA ARG A 339 18.18 -7.22 -14.54
C ARG A 339 16.70 -6.91 -14.61
N PHE A 340 16.04 -6.84 -13.45
CA PHE A 340 14.59 -6.70 -13.38
C PHE A 340 14.20 -5.37 -12.76
N VAL A 341 13.39 -4.61 -13.48
CA VAL A 341 12.55 -3.54 -12.90
C VAL A 341 11.17 -4.14 -12.72
N ILE A 342 10.69 -4.15 -11.49
CA ILE A 342 9.41 -4.76 -11.15
C ILE A 342 8.45 -3.64 -10.81
N LEU A 343 7.29 -3.67 -11.47
CA LEU A 343 6.15 -2.83 -11.16
C LEU A 343 5.12 -3.73 -10.50
N GLY A 344 4.45 -3.22 -9.47
CA GLY A 344 3.68 -4.03 -8.57
C GLY A 344 2.39 -3.36 -8.08
N ASN A 345 1.29 -4.10 -8.02
CA ASN A 345 0.03 -3.76 -7.41
C ASN A 345 -0.76 -5.04 -7.07
N HIS A 346 -1.40 -5.07 -5.90
CA HIS A 346 -2.29 -6.17 -5.55
C HIS A 346 -3.65 -6.00 -6.23
N ARG A 347 -4.44 -7.07 -6.31
CA ARG A 347 -5.71 -7.09 -7.07
C ARG A 347 -6.90 -7.46 -6.19
N ASP A 348 -6.66 -8.24 -5.15
CA ASP A 348 -7.67 -8.57 -4.16
C ASP A 348 -8.11 -7.33 -3.37
N ALA A 349 -9.41 -7.26 -3.10
CA ALA A 349 -10.04 -6.18 -2.37
C ALA A 349 -10.94 -6.75 -1.26
N TRP A 350 -11.08 -6.03 -0.15
CA TRP A 350 -11.99 -6.45 0.92
C TRP A 350 -13.46 -6.45 0.49
N THR A 351 -13.83 -5.50 -0.36
CA THR A 351 -15.17 -5.31 -0.92
C THR A 351 -15.05 -5.20 -2.44
N PHE A 352 -15.45 -4.08 -3.05
CA PHE A 352 -15.30 -3.79 -4.48
C PHE A 352 -13.93 -3.20 -4.83
N GLY A 353 -13.34 -2.43 -3.92
CA GLY A 353 -11.95 -1.96 -4.00
C GLY A 353 -11.63 -1.05 -5.18
N ALA A 354 -12.43 -0.02 -5.41
CA ALA A 354 -12.20 0.90 -6.51
C ALA A 354 -10.99 1.80 -6.29
N VAL A 355 -10.78 2.27 -5.07
CA VAL A 355 -9.52 2.91 -4.67
C VAL A 355 -8.50 1.82 -4.35
N ASP A 356 -8.77 1.01 -3.33
CA ASP A 356 -7.86 -0.03 -2.84
C ASP A 356 -8.32 -1.42 -3.32
N PRO A 357 -7.62 -2.05 -4.28
CA PRO A 357 -6.41 -1.59 -4.98
C PRO A 357 -6.62 -1.17 -6.43
N ASN A 358 -7.83 -1.29 -6.96
CA ASN A 358 -8.01 -1.35 -8.41
C ASN A 358 -7.77 -0.01 -9.09
N SER A 359 -7.68 1.12 -8.36
CA SER A 359 -7.19 2.38 -8.94
C SER A 359 -5.73 2.24 -9.40
N GLY A 360 -4.92 1.55 -8.60
CA GLY A 360 -3.57 1.15 -8.96
C GLY A 360 -3.58 0.07 -10.03
N THR A 361 -4.41 -0.98 -9.90
CA THR A 361 -4.50 -2.04 -10.92
C THR A 361 -4.93 -1.48 -12.27
N ALA A 362 -5.84 -0.52 -12.33
CA ALA A 362 -6.29 0.09 -13.58
C ALA A 362 -5.23 1.00 -14.18
N ALA A 363 -4.46 1.72 -13.35
CA ALA A 363 -3.31 2.51 -13.79
C ALA A 363 -2.12 1.61 -14.19
N LEU A 364 -2.00 0.43 -13.56
CA LEU A 364 -0.95 -0.59 -13.72
C LEU A 364 -1.49 -1.90 -14.31
N LEU A 365 -2.52 -1.87 -15.15
CA LEU A 365 -2.81 -3.01 -16.04
C LEU A 365 -1.71 -3.19 -17.12
N GLU A 366 -0.60 -2.53 -16.81
CA GLU A 366 0.82 -2.64 -17.09
C GLU A 366 1.69 -3.02 -15.82
N VAL A 367 1.50 -4.16 -15.07
CA VAL A 367 2.49 -5.01 -14.24
C VAL A 367 2.17 -5.32 -12.69
N GLY A 368 2.89 -6.28 -12.01
CA GLY A 368 2.54 -7.42 -11.06
C GLY A 368 2.65 -7.39 -9.48
N SER A 369 3.19 -8.39 -8.70
CA SER A 369 2.91 -8.56 -7.21
C SER A 369 3.89 -9.41 -6.31
N THR A 370 3.52 -9.66 -5.01
CA THR A 370 4.36 -10.03 -3.83
C THR A 370 4.70 -11.52 -3.56
N GLU A 371 3.81 -12.52 -3.57
CA GLU A 371 4.20 -13.94 -3.23
C GLU A 371 5.26 -14.50 -4.18
N TRP A 372 5.24 -14.00 -5.39
CA TRP A 372 6.27 -14.28 -6.37
C TRP A 372 7.67 -13.85 -5.88
N VAL A 373 7.77 -12.84 -5.02
CA VAL A 373 9.03 -12.38 -4.41
C VAL A 373 9.61 -13.44 -3.48
N GLU A 374 8.78 -14.17 -2.73
CA GLU A 374 9.26 -15.21 -1.81
C GLU A 374 9.83 -16.41 -2.57
N GLU A 375 9.10 -16.91 -3.58
CA GLU A 375 9.57 -18.00 -4.45
C GLU A 375 10.86 -17.62 -5.19
N ASN A 376 10.99 -16.35 -5.58
CA ASN A 376 12.10 -15.86 -6.40
C ASN A 376 13.14 -15.07 -5.61
N ARG A 377 13.18 -15.18 -4.28
CA ARG A 377 14.01 -14.34 -3.39
C ARG A 377 15.49 -14.33 -3.79
N GLU A 378 16.09 -15.49 -4.08
CA GLU A 378 17.51 -15.58 -4.46
C GLU A 378 17.79 -14.89 -5.80
N MET A 379 16.87 -15.05 -6.75
CA MET A 379 16.93 -14.41 -8.06
C MET A 379 16.79 -12.89 -7.91
N LEU A 380 15.81 -12.43 -7.13
CA LEU A 380 15.55 -11.01 -6.90
C LEU A 380 16.64 -10.31 -6.09
N ALA A 381 17.22 -11.00 -5.12
CA ALA A 381 18.36 -10.49 -4.35
C ALA A 381 19.56 -10.16 -5.24
N SER A 382 19.76 -10.92 -6.33
CA SER A 382 20.90 -10.75 -7.23
C SER A 382 20.61 -9.95 -8.51
N ARG A 383 19.33 -9.79 -8.88
CA ARG A 383 18.94 -9.26 -10.20
C ARG A 383 17.92 -8.12 -10.19
N ALA A 384 17.19 -7.90 -9.09
CA ALA A 384 16.17 -6.84 -9.05
C ALA A 384 16.81 -5.47 -8.83
N VAL A 385 16.61 -4.56 -9.79
CA VAL A 385 17.04 -3.16 -9.75
C VAL A 385 16.17 -2.37 -8.77
N ALA A 386 14.85 -2.46 -8.92
CA ALA A 386 13.87 -1.78 -8.07
C ALA A 386 12.52 -2.49 -8.10
N TYR A 387 11.73 -2.30 -7.05
CA TYR A 387 10.32 -2.67 -6.96
C TYR A 387 9.49 -1.39 -6.79
N LEU A 388 8.60 -1.10 -7.75
CA LEU A 388 7.72 0.06 -7.75
C LEU A 388 6.31 -0.41 -7.42
N ASN A 389 5.78 0.02 -6.27
CA ASN A 389 4.45 -0.37 -5.83
C ASN A 389 3.44 0.76 -6.07
N VAL A 390 2.34 0.49 -6.76
CA VAL A 390 1.24 1.44 -6.97
C VAL A 390 -0.06 0.78 -6.52
N ASP A 391 -0.22 0.68 -5.20
CA ASP A 391 -1.37 0.08 -4.53
C ASP A 391 -2.64 0.92 -4.76
N CYS A 392 -2.88 1.93 -3.95
CA CYS A 392 -3.90 2.95 -4.19
C CYS A 392 -3.35 3.99 -5.17
N GLY A 393 -3.60 3.77 -6.48
CA GLY A 393 -3.21 4.70 -7.53
C GLY A 393 -3.85 6.08 -7.38
N VAL A 394 -5.14 6.15 -7.05
CA VAL A 394 -5.84 7.42 -6.81
C VAL A 394 -6.84 7.29 -5.66
N ALA A 395 -6.64 8.10 -4.62
CA ALA A 395 -7.53 8.19 -3.45
C ALA A 395 -8.14 9.60 -3.27
N GLY A 396 -7.85 10.52 -4.20
CA GLY A 396 -8.23 11.92 -4.12
C GLY A 396 -7.27 12.83 -4.90
N PRO A 397 -7.30 14.15 -4.67
CA PRO A 397 -6.61 15.13 -5.51
C PRO A 397 -5.11 15.28 -5.21
N VAL A 398 -4.62 14.68 -4.13
CA VAL A 398 -3.26 14.94 -3.63
C VAL A 398 -2.33 13.77 -3.93
N PHE A 399 -1.21 14.07 -4.59
CA PHE A 399 -0.17 13.10 -4.85
C PHE A 399 0.60 12.74 -3.57
N HIS A 400 0.84 11.45 -3.36
CA HIS A 400 1.67 10.93 -2.28
C HIS A 400 2.60 9.84 -2.81
N ALA A 401 3.83 9.80 -2.29
CA ALA A 401 4.78 8.74 -2.59
C ALA A 401 5.76 8.55 -1.44
N SER A 402 6.19 7.30 -1.26
CA SER A 402 7.24 6.90 -0.32
C SER A 402 8.27 6.08 -1.08
N ALA A 403 9.55 6.32 -0.83
CA ALA A 403 10.64 5.62 -1.50
C ALA A 403 11.91 5.62 -0.64
N THR A 404 12.83 4.71 -0.94
CA THR A 404 14.19 4.75 -0.39
C THR A 404 14.92 6.01 -0.88
N PRO A 405 15.71 6.71 -0.05
CA PRO A 405 16.32 8.02 -0.37
C PRO A 405 17.07 8.14 -1.71
N GLN A 406 17.55 7.01 -2.24
CA GLN A 406 18.25 6.97 -3.53
C GLN A 406 17.34 7.23 -4.75
N LEU A 407 16.03 7.12 -4.60
CA LEU A 407 15.03 7.32 -5.65
C LEU A 407 14.40 8.71 -5.64
N ASP A 408 14.64 9.52 -4.60
CA ASP A 408 13.98 10.82 -4.40
C ASP A 408 14.11 11.74 -5.61
N GLU A 409 15.32 11.90 -6.13
CA GLU A 409 15.60 12.77 -7.28
C GLU A 409 14.96 12.23 -8.57
N LEU A 410 14.89 10.90 -8.72
CA LEU A 410 14.21 10.28 -9.85
C LEU A 410 12.72 10.58 -9.83
N LEU A 411 12.09 10.44 -8.65
CA LEU A 411 10.67 10.70 -8.50
C LEU A 411 10.34 12.19 -8.64
N LYS A 412 11.12 13.08 -8.02
CA LYS A 412 11.00 14.53 -8.20
C LYS A 412 11.08 14.89 -9.67
N ARG A 413 12.06 14.34 -10.40
CA ARG A 413 12.18 14.52 -11.85
C ARG A 413 10.95 14.01 -12.60
N ALA A 414 10.38 12.86 -12.24
CA ALA A 414 9.18 12.31 -12.89
C ALA A 414 7.97 13.24 -12.68
N THR A 415 7.72 13.67 -11.45
CA THR A 415 6.61 14.58 -11.10
C THR A 415 6.72 15.96 -11.76
N GLN A 416 7.93 16.42 -12.10
CA GLN A 416 8.15 17.66 -12.87
C GLN A 416 7.85 17.51 -14.37
N GLN A 417 7.78 16.28 -14.90
CA GLN A 417 7.44 16.04 -16.31
C GLN A 417 5.94 15.90 -16.55
N VAL A 418 5.15 15.67 -15.49
CA VAL A 418 3.71 15.42 -15.57
C VAL A 418 2.95 16.66 -15.11
N GLN A 419 2.04 17.15 -15.95
CA GLN A 419 1.19 18.29 -15.62
C GLN A 419 0.16 17.89 -14.56
N ASP A 420 -0.18 18.84 -13.68
CA ASP A 420 -1.26 18.65 -12.72
C ASP A 420 -2.61 18.54 -13.47
N PRO A 421 -3.42 17.49 -13.20
CA PRO A 421 -4.67 17.25 -13.91
C PRO A 421 -5.76 18.30 -13.63
N GLU A 422 -5.67 19.02 -12.50
CA GLU A 422 -6.61 20.07 -12.10
C GLU A 422 -6.09 21.47 -12.47
N ASN A 423 -4.78 21.62 -12.63
CA ASN A 423 -4.15 22.89 -12.98
C ASN A 423 -3.00 22.71 -13.97
N SER A 424 -3.31 22.73 -15.26
CA SER A 424 -2.33 22.60 -16.35
C SER A 424 -1.29 23.74 -16.45
N SER A 425 -1.28 24.70 -15.52
CA SER A 425 -0.21 25.71 -15.40
C SER A 425 0.89 25.29 -14.43
N GLN A 426 0.73 24.14 -13.77
CA GLN A 426 1.62 23.58 -12.75
C GLN A 426 1.88 22.10 -13.03
N THR A 427 2.98 21.59 -12.50
CA THR A 427 3.32 20.16 -12.53
C THR A 427 2.83 19.47 -11.25
N ILE A 428 2.79 18.13 -11.24
CA ILE A 428 2.51 17.36 -10.01
C ILE A 428 3.49 17.74 -8.89
N TYR A 429 4.73 18.05 -9.25
CA TYR A 429 5.73 18.52 -8.29
C TYR A 429 5.33 19.84 -7.60
N ASP A 430 4.70 20.77 -8.33
CA ASP A 430 4.32 22.08 -7.80
C ASP A 430 3.07 22.02 -6.89
N SER A 431 2.22 21.00 -7.07
CA SER A 431 0.98 20.81 -6.31
C SER A 431 1.08 19.78 -5.18
N TRP A 432 2.24 19.12 -5.02
CA TRP A 432 2.47 18.10 -4.00
C TRP A 432 2.20 18.64 -2.59
N LYS A 433 1.24 18.02 -1.91
CA LYS A 433 0.88 18.31 -0.52
C LYS A 433 0.70 17.01 0.25
N PHE A 434 0.59 17.10 1.58
CA PHE A 434 0.12 15.99 2.39
C PHE A 434 -1.41 15.93 2.37
N SER A 435 -1.99 14.74 2.21
CA SER A 435 -3.42 14.50 2.37
C SER A 435 -3.67 13.42 3.40
N PRO A 436 -4.69 13.58 4.27
CA PRO A 436 -5.23 12.44 5.00
C PRO A 436 -5.75 11.38 4.01
N GLY A 437 -5.82 10.12 4.46
CA GLY A 437 -6.38 9.01 3.67
C GLY A 437 -7.81 9.26 3.19
N TYR A 438 -8.35 8.33 2.40
CA TYR A 438 -9.70 8.49 1.83
C TYR A 438 -10.79 7.92 2.75
N PRO A 439 -11.98 8.53 2.80
CA PRO A 439 -12.92 8.25 3.88
C PRO A 439 -13.58 6.87 3.84
N VAL A 440 -13.78 6.28 2.66
CA VAL A 440 -14.52 5.01 2.47
C VAL A 440 -13.65 3.76 2.49
N TYR A 441 -12.39 3.89 2.93
CA TYR A 441 -11.37 2.84 2.93
C TYR A 441 -11.85 1.51 3.54
N HIS A 442 -11.66 0.42 2.78
CA HIS A 442 -12.08 -0.95 3.10
C HIS A 442 -13.57 -1.10 3.49
N SER A 443 -14.44 -0.19 3.09
CA SER A 443 -15.88 -0.29 3.30
C SER A 443 -16.60 -0.77 2.04
N MET A 444 -17.90 -1.06 2.14
CA MET A 444 -18.69 -1.40 0.94
C MET A 444 -18.84 -0.23 -0.04
N TYR A 445 -18.51 0.99 0.40
CA TYR A 445 -18.63 2.23 -0.38
C TYR A 445 -17.34 2.59 -1.12
N ASP A 446 -16.31 1.75 -1.02
CA ASP A 446 -15.12 1.82 -1.90
C ASP A 446 -15.45 1.18 -3.26
N ASP A 447 -16.28 1.87 -4.03
CA ASP A 447 -16.81 1.41 -5.31
C ASP A 447 -16.53 2.38 -6.46
N PHE A 448 -16.85 1.96 -7.69
CA PHE A 448 -16.63 2.78 -8.88
C PHE A 448 -17.41 4.11 -8.84
N VAL A 449 -18.59 4.16 -8.21
CA VAL A 449 -19.42 5.36 -8.13
C VAL A 449 -18.73 6.40 -7.25
N TRP A 450 -18.13 5.98 -6.14
CA TRP A 450 -17.31 6.87 -5.32
C TRP A 450 -16.11 7.40 -6.10
N MET A 451 -15.42 6.53 -6.85
CA MET A 451 -14.29 6.97 -7.69
C MET A 451 -14.72 7.99 -8.74
N GLU A 452 -15.76 7.69 -9.51
CA GLU A 452 -16.23 8.53 -10.62
C GLU A 452 -16.72 9.91 -10.14
N ASN A 453 -17.33 9.98 -8.94
CA ASN A 453 -17.90 11.23 -8.43
C ASN A 453 -16.94 12.04 -7.55
N PHE A 454 -16.04 11.37 -6.82
CA PHE A 454 -15.22 12.02 -5.79
C PHE A 454 -13.71 11.72 -5.92
N GLY A 455 -13.35 10.48 -6.22
CA GLY A 455 -11.96 10.02 -6.28
C GLY A 455 -11.17 10.58 -7.47
N ASP A 456 -11.72 10.48 -8.68
CA ASP A 456 -11.15 11.02 -9.93
C ASP A 456 -12.21 11.22 -11.02
N PRO A 457 -13.07 12.24 -10.90
CA PRO A 457 -13.99 12.59 -11.98
C PRO A 457 -13.23 12.79 -13.30
N MET A 458 -13.68 12.10 -14.35
CA MET A 458 -13.05 12.07 -15.67
C MET A 458 -11.69 11.34 -15.77
N PHE A 459 -11.20 10.71 -14.71
CA PHE A 459 -10.01 9.82 -14.73
C PHE A 459 -8.67 10.51 -15.10
N HIS A 460 -8.56 11.82 -14.93
CA HIS A 460 -7.33 12.55 -15.27
C HIS A 460 -6.19 12.28 -14.28
N ARG A 461 -6.49 12.05 -13.00
CA ARG A 461 -5.48 11.74 -11.98
C ARG A 461 -4.89 10.35 -12.20
N HIS A 462 -5.68 9.37 -12.61
CA HIS A 462 -5.17 8.04 -12.96
C HIS A 462 -4.18 8.10 -14.13
N VAL A 463 -4.48 8.89 -15.16
CA VAL A 463 -3.55 9.12 -16.29
C VAL A 463 -2.24 9.74 -15.79
N ALA A 464 -2.32 10.73 -14.88
CA ALA A 464 -1.13 11.34 -14.29
C ALA A 464 -0.29 10.33 -13.48
N VAL A 465 -0.94 9.48 -12.68
CA VAL A 465 -0.28 8.44 -11.87
C VAL A 465 0.38 7.38 -12.76
N GLY A 466 -0.33 6.85 -13.76
CA GLY A 466 0.25 5.91 -14.73
C GLY A 466 1.40 6.52 -15.54
N SER A 467 1.34 7.84 -15.78
CA SER A 467 2.41 8.60 -16.44
C SER A 467 3.67 8.69 -15.56
N VAL A 468 3.51 9.04 -14.28
CA VAL A 468 4.63 9.14 -13.32
C VAL A 468 5.30 7.78 -13.15
N TRP A 469 4.55 6.74 -12.79
CA TRP A 469 5.13 5.43 -12.49
C TRP A 469 5.68 4.73 -13.72
N GLY A 470 5.04 4.90 -14.88
CA GLY A 470 5.57 4.43 -16.14
C GLY A 470 6.87 5.11 -16.55
N LEU A 471 7.02 6.42 -16.32
CA LEU A 471 8.31 7.10 -16.55
C LEU A 471 9.39 6.61 -15.61
N VAL A 472 9.09 6.43 -14.33
CA VAL A 472 10.05 5.89 -13.35
C VAL A 472 10.51 4.49 -13.79
N ALA A 473 9.56 3.63 -14.20
CA ALA A 473 9.85 2.30 -14.74
C ALA A 473 10.75 2.33 -15.98
N LEU A 474 10.38 3.16 -16.97
CA LEU A 474 11.15 3.33 -18.19
C LEU A 474 12.56 3.83 -17.89
N TRP A 475 12.73 4.83 -17.03
CA TRP A 475 14.06 5.33 -16.68
C TRP A 475 14.91 4.30 -15.95
N LEU A 476 14.31 3.47 -15.10
CA LEU A 476 15.04 2.39 -14.43
C LEU A 476 15.43 1.26 -15.39
N ALA A 477 14.62 1.01 -16.42
CA ALA A 477 14.86 -0.06 -17.40
C ALA A 477 15.78 0.37 -18.56
N ASP A 478 15.72 1.65 -18.98
CA ASP A 478 16.34 2.13 -20.20
C ASP A 478 17.57 3.03 -19.98
N GLU A 479 17.75 3.68 -18.84
CA GLU A 479 18.93 4.54 -18.62
C GLU A 479 20.22 3.70 -18.55
N GLU A 480 21.28 4.16 -19.23
CA GLU A 480 22.56 3.44 -19.27
C GLU A 480 23.20 3.32 -17.88
N PHE A 481 23.04 4.36 -17.05
CA PHE A 481 23.45 4.34 -15.65
C PHE A 481 22.21 4.40 -14.78
N LEU A 482 22.10 3.48 -13.82
CA LEU A 482 20.99 3.47 -12.89
C LEU A 482 20.88 4.84 -12.19
N PRO A 483 19.70 5.48 -12.20
CA PRO A 483 19.52 6.84 -11.71
C PRO A 483 19.41 6.93 -10.18
N PHE A 484 20.21 6.15 -9.45
CA PHE A 484 20.26 6.15 -7.98
C PHE A 484 21.19 7.23 -7.45
N ASN A 485 20.78 7.87 -6.35
CA ASN A 485 21.56 8.94 -5.71
C ASN A 485 21.86 8.66 -4.23
N TYR A 486 22.97 7.97 -3.97
CA TYR A 486 23.46 7.70 -2.61
C TYR A 486 23.97 8.94 -1.86
N LEU A 487 24.14 10.10 -2.50
CA LEU A 487 24.41 11.34 -1.77
C LEU A 487 23.16 11.83 -1.03
N SER A 488 21.97 11.63 -1.60
CA SER A 488 20.71 11.92 -0.90
C SER A 488 20.55 10.98 0.29
N TYR A 489 20.83 9.68 0.11
CA TYR A 489 20.83 8.70 1.20
C TYR A 489 21.75 9.10 2.36
N ALA A 490 23.01 9.47 2.08
CA ALA A 490 23.93 9.91 3.13
C ALA A 490 23.45 11.18 3.87
N LYS A 491 22.72 12.07 3.19
CA LYS A 491 22.14 13.27 3.82
C LYS A 491 20.98 12.91 4.73
N GLU A 492 20.08 12.03 4.30
CA GLU A 492 18.95 11.57 5.13
C GLU A 492 19.46 10.84 6.37
N LEU A 493 20.39 9.89 6.22
CA LEU A 493 21.03 9.24 7.38
C LEU A 493 21.67 10.25 8.34
N GLN A 494 22.30 11.30 7.81
CA GLN A 494 22.88 12.35 8.65
C GLN A 494 21.83 13.15 9.40
N LYS A 495 20.66 13.41 8.78
CA LYS A 495 19.51 14.08 9.40
C LYS A 495 18.93 13.19 10.49
N SER A 496 18.55 11.94 10.19
CA SER A 496 18.01 10.99 11.16
C SER A 496 18.97 10.76 12.33
N THR A 497 20.28 10.73 12.09
CA THR A 497 21.28 10.59 13.19
C THR A 497 21.36 11.83 14.07
N LYS A 498 21.09 13.04 13.54
CA LYS A 498 20.99 14.26 14.35
C LYS A 498 19.72 14.25 15.19
N ASP A 499 18.59 13.87 14.60
CA ASP A 499 17.32 13.78 15.32
C ASP A 499 17.43 12.76 16.47
N LEU A 500 18.02 11.59 16.20
CA LEU A 500 18.32 10.59 17.23
C LEU A 500 19.27 11.12 18.31
N LYS A 501 20.26 11.93 17.95
CA LYS A 501 21.19 12.54 18.92
C LYS A 501 20.45 13.43 19.91
N ASP A 502 19.45 14.17 19.44
CA ASP A 502 18.65 15.04 20.28
C ASP A 502 17.74 14.21 21.20
N GLU A 503 17.16 13.12 20.69
CA GLU A 503 16.35 12.16 21.47
C GLU A 503 17.12 11.45 22.58
N ILE A 504 18.37 11.03 22.32
CA ILE A 504 19.19 10.29 23.29
C ILE A 504 20.13 11.18 24.11
N SER A 505 19.92 12.50 24.11
CA SER A 505 20.81 13.49 24.71
C SER A 505 21.05 13.29 26.22
N GLU A 506 20.16 12.59 26.91
CA GLU A 506 20.28 12.22 28.34
C GLU A 506 21.03 10.90 28.59
N THR A 507 21.51 10.23 27.53
CA THR A 507 22.22 8.95 27.63
C THR A 507 23.73 9.10 27.41
N ASP A 508 24.52 8.16 27.95
CA ASP A 508 25.98 8.10 27.74
C ASP A 508 26.37 7.46 26.38
N ILE A 509 25.41 7.27 25.47
CA ILE A 509 25.63 6.59 24.19
C ILE A 509 26.23 7.57 23.17
N SER A 510 27.40 7.23 22.61
CA SER A 510 28.04 8.06 21.59
C SER A 510 27.64 7.64 20.18
N LEU A 511 27.07 8.58 19.40
CA LEU A 511 26.75 8.41 17.98
C LEU A 511 27.93 8.73 17.04
N ASN A 512 29.12 9.03 17.56
CA ASN A 512 30.29 9.36 16.74
C ASN A 512 30.67 8.26 15.72
N PRO A 513 30.62 6.95 16.05
CA PRO A 513 30.87 5.90 15.06
C PRO A 513 29.87 5.91 13.91
N LEU A 514 28.60 6.22 14.18
CA LEU A 514 27.55 6.31 13.18
C LEU A 514 27.77 7.52 12.25
N PHE A 515 28.04 8.71 12.81
CA PHE A 515 28.40 9.88 12.01
C PHE A 515 29.61 9.63 11.11
N LYS A 516 30.64 8.96 11.63
CA LYS A 516 31.83 8.59 10.83
C LYS A 516 31.47 7.63 9.70
N SER A 517 30.64 6.63 9.95
CA SER A 517 30.21 5.66 8.93
C SER A 517 29.40 6.33 7.81
N ILE A 518 28.54 7.29 8.16
CA ILE A 518 27.78 8.10 7.20
C ILE A 518 28.70 8.99 6.36
N GLU A 519 29.75 9.57 6.96
CA GLU A 519 30.74 10.36 6.22
C GLU A 519 31.52 9.51 5.21
N GLU A 520 31.87 8.27 5.56
CA GLU A 520 32.51 7.33 4.64
C GLU A 520 31.56 6.90 3.50
N LEU A 521 30.27 6.69 3.79
CA LEU A 521 29.25 6.48 2.76
C LEU A 521 29.16 7.68 1.81
N HIS A 522 29.16 8.91 2.33
CA HIS A 522 29.14 10.13 1.52
C HIS A 522 30.36 10.23 0.59
N LYS A 523 31.56 9.91 1.09
CA LYS A 523 32.79 9.85 0.28
C LYS A 523 32.72 8.78 -0.80
N ALA A 524 32.21 7.59 -0.47
CA ALA A 524 32.03 6.49 -1.42
C ALA A 524 31.05 6.88 -2.54
N ALA A 525 29.90 7.46 -2.18
CA ALA A 525 28.90 7.96 -3.12
C ALA A 525 29.46 9.07 -4.03
N THR A 526 30.26 10.00 -3.48
CA THR A 526 30.94 11.05 -4.26
C THR A 526 31.91 10.45 -5.28
N THR A 527 32.68 9.44 -4.86
CA THR A 527 33.63 8.75 -5.72
C THR A 527 32.90 8.05 -6.87
N MET A 528 31.78 7.37 -6.61
CA MET A 528 30.97 6.73 -7.64
C MET A 528 30.41 7.73 -8.66
N ASN A 529 29.94 8.90 -8.19
CA ASN A 529 29.45 9.95 -9.09
C ASN A 529 30.56 10.53 -9.98
N ASN A 530 31.79 10.63 -9.46
CA ASN A 530 32.94 11.05 -10.27
C ASN A 530 33.29 9.98 -11.31
N GLN A 531 33.31 8.70 -10.93
CA GLN A 531 33.52 7.59 -11.87
C GLN A 531 32.48 7.57 -12.99
N ARG A 532 31.20 7.81 -12.68
CA ARG A 532 30.14 7.97 -13.68
C ARG A 532 30.48 9.06 -14.69
N LYS A 533 30.86 10.25 -14.22
CA LYS A 533 31.23 11.39 -15.07
C LYS A 533 32.44 11.06 -15.95
N GLU A 534 33.47 10.45 -15.40
CA GLU A 534 34.66 10.02 -16.14
C GLU A 534 34.32 9.02 -17.26
N ILE A 535 33.43 8.05 -17.00
CA ILE A 535 32.98 7.11 -18.03
C ILE A 535 32.18 7.84 -19.11
N MET A 536 31.32 8.79 -18.75
CA MET A 536 30.54 9.59 -19.71
C MET A 536 31.42 10.49 -20.58
N GLU A 537 32.38 11.18 -19.98
CA GLU A 537 33.31 12.10 -20.66
C GLU A 537 34.38 11.35 -21.48
N GLY A 538 34.73 10.13 -21.09
CA GLY A 538 35.67 9.26 -21.77
C GLY A 538 35.19 8.68 -23.10
N LYS A 539 33.92 8.91 -23.49
CA LYS A 539 33.30 8.43 -24.74
C LYS A 539 33.79 9.21 -25.97
N GLY A 540 35.08 9.09 -26.30
CA GLY A 540 35.63 9.53 -27.60
C GLY A 540 35.42 8.48 -28.71
N TRP A 541 35.85 8.76 -29.95
CA TRP A 541 35.69 7.91 -31.16
C TRP A 541 36.11 6.43 -31.01
N THR A 542 36.85 6.06 -29.96
CA THR A 542 37.30 4.70 -29.63
C THR A 542 36.38 3.91 -28.69
N SER A 543 35.29 4.49 -28.16
CA SER A 543 34.34 3.83 -27.24
C SER A 543 33.53 2.68 -27.87
N MET A 544 33.69 2.46 -29.18
CA MET A 544 32.99 1.43 -29.96
C MET A 544 33.40 -0.02 -29.64
N TRP A 545 34.34 -0.26 -28.71
CA TRP A 545 34.91 -1.59 -28.46
C TRP A 545 34.80 -2.01 -26.99
N ASN A 546 33.71 -2.72 -26.65
CA ASN A 546 33.49 -3.69 -25.55
C ASN A 546 33.87 -3.37 -24.08
N LYS A 547 34.84 -2.49 -23.80
CA LYS A 547 35.35 -2.23 -22.45
C LYS A 547 34.53 -1.22 -21.66
N ASP A 548 33.74 -0.39 -22.32
CA ASP A 548 32.93 0.63 -21.65
C ASP A 548 31.62 0.03 -21.09
N HIS A 549 31.01 -0.94 -21.76
CA HIS A 549 29.82 -1.64 -21.26
C HIS A 549 30.09 -2.40 -19.95
N LEU A 550 31.23 -3.09 -19.83
CA LEU A 550 31.59 -3.78 -18.59
C LEU A 550 31.81 -2.83 -17.41
N LYS A 551 32.36 -1.63 -17.64
CA LYS A 551 32.52 -0.61 -16.60
C LYS A 551 31.18 -0.02 -16.17
N VAL A 552 30.28 0.22 -17.12
CA VAL A 552 28.90 0.67 -16.85
C VAL A 552 28.19 -0.40 -16.01
N ARG A 553 28.26 -1.67 -16.42
CA ARG A 553 27.66 -2.79 -15.68
C ARG A 553 28.24 -2.92 -14.28
N GLU A 554 29.56 -2.86 -14.11
CA GLU A 554 30.21 -2.92 -12.78
C GLU A 554 29.75 -1.76 -11.88
N LEU A 555 29.58 -0.56 -12.43
CA LEU A 555 29.07 0.58 -11.68
C LEU A 555 27.59 0.38 -11.31
N ASN A 556 26.75 -0.09 -12.25
CA ASN A 556 25.34 -0.38 -12.00
C ASN A 556 25.16 -1.51 -10.97
N ASP A 557 26.00 -2.54 -10.99
CA ASP A 557 25.99 -3.60 -9.99
C ASP A 557 26.28 -3.04 -8.59
N ARG A 558 27.25 -2.13 -8.47
CA ARG A 558 27.53 -1.46 -7.19
C ARG A 558 26.37 -0.56 -6.73
N LEU A 559 25.71 0.14 -7.65
CA LEU A 559 24.53 0.95 -7.36
C LEU A 559 23.36 0.07 -6.89
N MET A 560 23.12 -1.05 -7.57
CA MET A 560 22.03 -1.97 -7.22
C MET A 560 22.27 -2.69 -5.89
N MET A 561 23.50 -3.12 -5.62
CA MET A 561 23.83 -3.90 -4.42
C MET A 561 23.97 -3.05 -3.16
N ALA A 562 24.15 -1.73 -3.27
CA ALA A 562 24.33 -0.86 -2.12
C ALA A 562 23.09 -0.83 -1.21
N GLU A 563 21.86 -0.90 -1.76
CA GLU A 563 20.64 -1.03 -0.94
C GLU A 563 20.62 -2.33 -0.13
N ARG A 564 21.07 -3.44 -0.74
CA ARG A 564 21.13 -4.75 -0.07
C ARG A 564 22.12 -4.75 1.10
N ALA A 565 23.13 -3.89 1.06
CA ALA A 565 24.10 -3.75 2.15
C ALA A 565 23.51 -3.12 3.43
N PHE A 566 22.31 -2.54 3.36
CA PHE A 566 21.54 -2.07 4.53
C PHE A 566 20.64 -3.15 5.14
N THR A 567 20.75 -4.40 4.70
CA THR A 567 19.97 -5.51 5.26
C THR A 567 20.80 -6.35 6.23
N ASP A 568 20.17 -6.70 7.34
CA ASP A 568 20.67 -7.68 8.31
C ASP A 568 20.03 -9.05 8.04
N GLN A 569 20.82 -10.12 8.10
CA GLN A 569 20.34 -11.47 7.80
C GLN A 569 19.35 -11.98 8.85
N ASP A 570 19.59 -11.66 10.12
CA ASP A 570 18.78 -12.07 11.27
C ASP A 570 17.54 -11.19 11.43
N GLY A 571 17.60 -9.98 10.87
CA GLY A 571 16.53 -8.98 10.92
C GLY A 571 16.53 -8.18 12.22
N LEU A 572 15.51 -7.34 12.38
CA LEU A 572 15.39 -6.49 13.57
C LEU A 572 14.94 -7.31 14.79
N PHE A 573 15.34 -6.84 15.98
CA PHE A 573 14.97 -7.49 17.24
C PHE A 573 13.44 -7.61 17.39
N GLY A 574 12.96 -8.85 17.57
CA GLY A 574 11.52 -9.14 17.66
C GLY A 574 10.76 -9.06 16.33
N ARG A 575 11.47 -8.87 15.20
CA ARG A 575 10.92 -8.64 13.86
C ARG A 575 11.87 -9.19 12.78
N SER A 576 12.08 -10.51 12.77
CA SER A 576 13.06 -11.18 11.89
C SER A 576 12.81 -10.99 10.38
N TRP A 577 11.56 -10.69 10.01
CA TRP A 577 11.18 -10.35 8.63
C TRP A 577 11.61 -8.94 8.21
N TYR A 578 11.73 -8.02 9.15
CA TYR A 578 12.17 -6.66 8.88
C TYR A 578 13.69 -6.65 8.89
N LYS A 579 14.28 -6.79 7.71
CA LYS A 579 15.74 -6.91 7.55
C LYS A 579 16.45 -5.60 7.31
N HIS A 580 15.72 -4.60 6.84
CA HIS A 580 16.30 -3.31 6.51
C HIS A 580 16.57 -2.50 7.79
N LEU A 581 17.80 -2.02 7.94
CA LEU A 581 18.27 -1.34 9.16
C LEU A 581 17.77 0.11 9.30
N GLU A 582 17.20 0.69 8.24
CA GLU A 582 16.79 2.10 8.21
C GLU A 582 15.33 2.31 7.77
N ALA A 583 14.94 1.83 6.58
CA ALA A 583 13.57 1.87 6.06
C ALA A 583 12.53 1.15 6.93
N GLN A 584 12.05 1.80 7.99
CA GLN A 584 10.77 1.46 8.60
C GLN A 584 9.63 2.35 8.10
N HIS A 585 9.82 3.66 7.83
CA HIS A 585 8.83 4.55 7.20
C HIS A 585 9.54 5.79 6.59
N CYS A 586 10.02 5.70 5.35
CA CYS A 586 10.64 6.84 4.64
C CYS A 586 9.58 7.52 3.77
N ASN A 587 8.79 8.43 4.36
CA ASN A 587 7.96 9.32 3.57
C ASN A 587 8.86 10.36 2.90
N LEU A 588 8.61 10.63 1.62
CA LEU A 588 9.30 11.72 0.95
C LEU A 588 8.83 13.04 1.55
N ASP A 589 9.72 13.73 2.25
CA ASP A 589 9.44 15.06 2.76
C ASP A 589 9.11 15.99 1.58
N ASN A 590 8.05 16.78 1.77
CA ASN A 590 7.61 17.79 0.82
C ASN A 590 8.79 18.71 0.42
N PRO A 591 9.02 19.02 -0.86
CA PRO A 591 10.04 19.98 -1.28
C PRO A 591 9.93 21.38 -0.62
#